data_AF-A0A358QXW5-F1
#
_entry.id   AF-A0A358QXW5-F1
#
_cell.length_a   1.000
_cell.length_b   1.000
_cell.length_c   1.000
_cell.angle_alpha   90.00
_cell.angle_beta   90.00
_cell.angle_gamma   90.00
#
_symmetry.space_group_name_H-M   'P 1'
#
loop_
_entity.id
_entity.type
_entity.pdbx_description
1 polymer ?
#
loop_
_entity_poly.entity_id
_entity_poly.type
_entity_poly.pdbx_seq_one_letter_code
_entity_poly.pdbx_strand_id
1 'polypeptide(L)'
;MNTQNYPDLDLLVASHGHLCPGLAMGYRAARYALKMVDRGPGLTVYTSSGGCPMHAIEMLTGCSRGSGTVITTDGEGWAFYDSQSDEGFRITLKKELAGTDGDRDRHTELLLTLPDNALFNMEAFSPPGGSNGSRA
;
A
#
# COMPACT_ATOMS: atom_id res chain seq x y z
N MET A 1 -22.19 -6.23 1.16
CA MET A 1 -20.82 -6.35 1.71
C MET A 1 -20.87 -5.99 3.18
N ASN A 2 -20.26 -6.79 4.05
CA ASN A 2 -20.30 -6.55 5.50
C ASN A 2 -19.33 -5.41 5.83
N THR A 3 -19.83 -4.17 5.89
CA THR A 3 -19.05 -2.92 6.04
C THR A 3 -18.28 -2.83 7.37
N GLN A 4 -18.54 -3.74 8.31
CA GLN A 4 -17.82 -3.83 9.59
C GLN A 4 -16.34 -4.22 9.45
N ASN A 5 -15.91 -4.84 8.34
CA ASN A 5 -14.51 -5.27 8.15
C ASN A 5 -13.63 -4.30 7.35
N TYR A 6 -14.22 -3.33 6.65
CA TYR A 6 -13.48 -2.42 5.76
C TYR A 6 -13.91 -0.97 5.98
N PRO A 7 -13.51 -0.35 7.11
CA PRO A 7 -13.70 1.08 7.27
C PRO A 7 -13.01 1.81 6.10
N ASP A 8 -13.59 2.91 5.64
CA ASP A 8 -13.07 3.74 4.55
C ASP A 8 -13.22 3.17 3.12
N LEU A 9 -13.60 1.89 2.94
CA LEU A 9 -13.67 1.29 1.60
C LEU A 9 -14.79 1.92 0.75
N ASP A 10 -15.98 2.15 1.31
CA ASP A 10 -17.09 2.78 0.57
C ASP A 10 -16.72 4.20 0.11
N LEU A 11 -16.03 4.96 0.98
CA LEU A 11 -15.55 6.31 0.65
C LEU A 11 -14.48 6.25 -0.45
N LEU A 12 -13.55 5.30 -0.35
CA LEU A 12 -12.54 5.07 -1.37
C LEU A 12 -13.15 4.70 -2.72
N VAL A 13 -14.16 3.82 -2.74
CA VAL A 13 -14.88 3.43 -3.95
C VAL A 13 -15.63 4.62 -4.54
N ALA A 14 -16.31 5.42 -3.72
CA ALA A 14 -16.99 6.63 -4.17
C ALA A 14 -16.01 7.64 -4.79
N SER A 15 -14.83 7.82 -4.19
CA SER A 15 -13.78 8.71 -4.71
C SER A 15 -13.12 8.18 -5.98
N HIS A 16 -13.00 6.86 -6.12
CA HIS A 16 -12.37 6.22 -7.29
C HIS A 16 -13.36 5.99 -8.45
N GLY A 17 -14.66 5.89 -8.13
CA GLY A 17 -15.76 5.65 -9.06
C GLY A 17 -16.14 4.17 -9.24
N HIS A 18 -15.30 3.22 -8.83
CA HIS A 18 -15.61 1.80 -8.91
C HIS A 18 -14.71 0.96 -7.99
N LEU A 19 -15.13 -0.27 -7.66
CA LEU A 19 -14.29 -1.25 -6.98
C LEU A 19 -13.66 -2.17 -8.02
N CYS A 20 -12.32 -2.17 -8.11
CA CYS A 20 -11.58 -3.09 -8.98
C CYS A 20 -10.48 -3.83 -8.20
N PRO A 21 -9.89 -4.89 -8.78
CA PRO A 21 -8.81 -5.64 -8.11
C PRO A 21 -7.64 -4.74 -7.69
N GLY A 22 -7.28 -3.77 -8.53
CA GLY A 22 -6.22 -2.82 -8.20
C GLY A 22 -6.54 -1.96 -6.98
N LEU A 23 -7.78 -1.45 -6.89
CA LEU A 23 -8.22 -0.66 -5.74
C LEU A 23 -8.26 -1.51 -4.45
N ALA A 24 -8.78 -2.73 -4.54
CA ALA A 24 -8.80 -3.68 -3.42
C ALA A 24 -7.39 -4.00 -2.92
N MET A 25 -6.45 -4.28 -3.83
CA MET A 25 -5.05 -4.53 -3.51
C MET A 25 -4.40 -3.32 -2.83
N GLY A 26 -4.59 -2.11 -3.36
CA GLY A 26 -4.05 -0.89 -2.77
C GLY A 26 -4.63 -0.59 -1.39
N TYR A 27 -5.93 -0.78 -1.21
CA TYR A 27 -6.60 -0.62 0.08
C TYR A 27 -6.03 -1.58 1.13
N ARG A 28 -5.86 -2.86 0.77
CA ARG A 28 -5.27 -3.86 1.66
C ARG A 28 -3.79 -3.57 1.94
N ALA A 29 -3.02 -3.16 0.95
CA ALA A 29 -1.63 -2.76 1.11
C ALA A 29 -1.49 -1.60 2.12
N ALA A 30 -2.29 -0.54 1.95
CA ALA A 30 -2.29 0.61 2.85
C ALA A 30 -2.73 0.23 4.27
N ARG A 31 -3.82 -0.52 4.42
CA ARG A 31 -4.29 -0.98 5.74
C ARG A 31 -3.28 -1.88 6.42
N TYR A 32 -2.59 -2.75 5.67
CA TYR A 32 -1.54 -3.58 6.23
C TYR A 32 -0.38 -2.72 6.71
N ALA A 33 0.07 -1.77 5.89
CA ALA A 33 1.15 -0.86 6.24
C ALA A 33 0.86 -0.07 7.53
N LEU A 34 -0.36 0.45 7.66
CA LEU A 34 -0.79 1.23 8.83
C LEU A 34 -0.99 0.41 10.12
N LYS A 35 -0.75 -0.91 10.10
CA LYS A 35 -0.60 -1.72 11.32
C LYS A 35 0.82 -1.67 11.89
N MET A 36 1.79 -1.22 11.10
CA MET A 36 3.22 -1.26 11.42
C MET A 36 3.84 0.12 11.51
N VAL A 37 3.34 1.08 10.71
CA VAL A 37 3.80 2.47 10.74
C VAL A 37 2.63 3.41 11.03
N ASP A 38 2.92 4.50 11.72
CA ASP A 38 1.94 5.54 11.99
C ASP A 38 1.71 6.42 10.77
N ARG A 39 0.48 6.95 10.67
CA ARG A 39 0.21 8.06 9.75
C ARG A 39 0.90 9.29 10.31
N GLY A 40 1.79 9.91 9.55
CA GLY A 40 2.50 11.08 10.04
C GLY A 40 3.38 11.76 9.00
N PRO A 41 3.96 12.93 9.35
CA PRO A 41 4.82 13.70 8.47
C PRO A 41 6.11 12.97 8.10
N GLY A 42 6.51 11.94 8.86
CA GLY A 42 7.68 11.12 8.58
C GLY A 42 7.46 10.00 7.56
N LEU A 43 6.20 9.67 7.23
CA LEU A 43 5.85 8.55 6.39
C LEU A 43 6.06 8.86 4.90
N THR A 44 6.86 8.03 4.25
CA THR A 44 7.12 8.09 2.80
C THR A 44 6.82 6.73 2.15
N VAL A 45 6.24 6.77 0.96
CA VAL A 45 5.95 5.57 0.15
C VAL A 45 6.88 5.52 -1.05
N TYR A 46 7.60 4.42 -1.24
CA TYR A 46 8.48 4.16 -2.38
C TYR A 46 7.86 3.11 -3.29
N THR A 47 7.67 3.41 -4.58
CA THR A 47 7.02 2.46 -5.50
C THR A 47 7.30 2.78 -6.97
N SER A 48 7.33 1.76 -7.83
CA SER A 48 7.21 1.93 -9.29
C SER A 48 5.75 2.00 -9.76
N SER A 49 4.81 1.63 -8.89
CA SER A 49 3.42 1.36 -9.24
C SER A 49 2.60 2.63 -9.44
N GLY A 50 1.70 2.59 -10.43
CA GLY A 50 0.72 3.61 -10.74
C GLY A 50 -0.72 3.11 -10.67
N GLY A 51 -1.67 3.96 -11.03
CA GLY A 51 -3.07 3.56 -11.23
C GLY A 51 -3.86 3.29 -9.95
N CYS A 52 -4.85 2.41 -10.06
CA CYS A 52 -5.88 2.17 -9.03
C CYS A 52 -5.33 1.85 -7.62
N PRO A 53 -4.28 1.01 -7.45
CA PRO A 53 -3.74 0.74 -6.12
C PRO A 53 -3.20 1.98 -5.42
N MET A 54 -2.57 2.88 -6.19
CA MET A 54 -1.97 4.07 -5.59
C MET A 54 -2.99 5.11 -5.15
N HIS A 55 -4.15 5.20 -5.80
CA HIS A 55 -5.22 6.06 -5.29
C HIS A 55 -5.65 5.64 -3.87
N ALA A 56 -5.77 4.33 -3.61
CA ALA A 56 -6.07 3.81 -2.29
C ALA A 56 -4.96 4.11 -1.28
N ILE A 57 -3.69 3.88 -1.66
CA ILE A 57 -2.55 4.15 -0.80
C ILE A 57 -2.49 5.64 -0.44
N GLU A 58 -2.61 6.53 -1.42
CA GLU A 58 -2.54 7.97 -1.17
C GLU A 58 -3.67 8.45 -0.24
N MET A 59 -4.89 7.98 -0.48
CA MET A 59 -6.05 8.34 0.36
C MET A 59 -5.91 7.82 1.80
N LEU A 60 -5.45 6.58 1.98
CA LEU A 60 -5.38 5.94 3.29
C LEU A 60 -4.13 6.30 4.08
N THR A 61 -2.98 6.57 3.46
CA THR A 61 -1.78 6.96 4.21
C THR A 61 -1.68 8.47 4.37
N GLY A 62 -2.25 9.24 3.45
CA GLY A 62 -2.03 10.68 3.34
C GLY A 62 -0.73 11.03 2.61
N CYS A 63 0.08 10.04 2.23
CA CYS A 63 1.21 10.27 1.33
C CYS A 63 0.69 10.58 -0.06
N SER A 64 1.29 11.51 -0.80
CA SER A 64 0.86 11.79 -2.15
C SER A 64 2.02 12.15 -3.06
N ARG A 65 1.85 11.88 -4.36
CA ARG A 65 2.79 12.38 -5.38
C ARG A 65 2.87 13.91 -5.38
N GLY A 66 1.76 14.59 -5.12
CA GLY A 66 1.71 16.07 -5.11
C GLY A 66 2.50 16.70 -3.97
N SER A 67 2.52 16.07 -2.79
CA SER A 67 3.27 16.53 -1.62
C SER A 67 4.72 16.04 -1.58
N GLY A 68 5.14 15.17 -2.51
CA GLY A 68 6.49 14.60 -2.55
C GLY A 68 6.75 13.47 -1.55
N THR A 69 5.72 12.98 -0.86
CA THR A 69 5.81 11.85 0.10
C THR A 69 5.56 10.49 -0.55
N VAL A 70 5.36 10.47 -1.87
CA VAL A 70 5.44 9.29 -2.72
C VAL A 70 6.65 9.45 -3.65
N ILE A 71 7.61 8.52 -3.54
CA ILE A 71 8.86 8.53 -4.30
C ILE A 71 8.83 7.39 -5.32
N THR A 72 9.03 7.74 -6.59
CA THR A 72 9.14 6.74 -7.66
C THR A 72 10.46 5.99 -7.55
N THR A 73 10.42 4.66 -7.58
CA THR A 73 11.62 3.79 -7.58
C THR A 73 11.45 2.64 -8.56
N ASP A 74 12.52 1.91 -8.87
CA ASP A 74 12.47 0.70 -9.72
C ASP A 74 11.99 -0.56 -8.96
N GLY A 75 11.60 -0.41 -7.70
CA GLY A 75 11.16 -1.51 -6.85
C GLY A 75 9.75 -2.02 -7.19
N GLU A 76 9.57 -3.34 -7.16
CA GLU A 76 8.23 -3.94 -7.19
C GLU A 76 7.48 -3.65 -5.88
N GLY A 77 6.16 -3.52 -5.97
CA GLY A 77 5.29 -3.30 -4.82
C GLY A 77 5.42 -1.92 -4.20
N TRP A 78 5.23 -1.85 -2.88
CA TRP A 78 5.20 -0.59 -2.12
C TRP A 78 6.06 -0.73 -0.87
N ALA A 79 7.05 0.15 -0.75
CA ALA A 79 7.82 0.34 0.46
C ALA A 79 7.23 1.48 1.28
N PHE A 80 7.08 1.27 2.58
CA PHE A 80 6.65 2.28 3.55
C PHE A 80 7.81 2.48 4.51
N TYR A 81 8.14 3.74 4.75
CA TYR A 81 9.27 4.11 5.59
C TYR A 81 8.86 5.30 6.45
N ASP A 82 9.05 5.16 7.76
CA ASP A 82 8.89 6.25 8.71
C ASP A 82 10.26 6.79 9.14
N SER A 83 10.55 8.01 8.70
CA SER A 83 11.79 8.72 9.05
C SER A 83 11.91 9.11 10.52
N GLN A 84 10.81 9.07 11.29
CA GLN A 84 10.84 9.37 12.72
C GLN A 84 11.34 8.19 13.55
N SER A 85 10.92 6.97 13.19
CA SER A 85 11.37 5.73 13.84
C SER A 85 12.59 5.09 13.16
N ASP A 86 12.95 5.53 11.95
CA ASP A 86 13.98 4.90 11.09
C ASP A 86 13.63 3.45 10.72
N GLU A 87 12.33 3.15 10.63
CA GLU A 87 11.83 1.83 10.28
C GLU A 87 11.13 1.83 8.93
N GLY A 88 11.33 0.76 8.16
CA GLY A 88 10.66 0.59 6.89
C GLY A 88 10.54 -0.86 6.46
N PHE A 89 9.53 -1.13 5.65
CA PHE A 89 9.28 -2.42 5.05
C PHE A 89 8.71 -2.26 3.65
N ARG A 90 8.94 -3.26 2.81
CA ARG A 90 8.34 -3.38 1.49
C ARG A 90 7.38 -4.54 1.45
N ILE A 91 6.21 -4.30 0.86
CA ILE A 91 5.23 -5.33 0.55
C ILE A 91 5.07 -5.49 -0.96
N THR A 92 5.05 -6.74 -1.40
CA THR A 92 4.79 -7.14 -2.78
C THR A 92 3.64 -8.14 -2.80
N LEU A 93 2.73 -8.01 -3.77
CA LEU A 93 1.67 -9.00 -3.95
C LEU A 93 2.31 -10.35 -4.31
N LYS A 94 1.85 -11.42 -3.65
CA LYS A 94 2.27 -12.77 -3.99
C LYS A 94 1.92 -13.10 -5.44
N LYS A 95 2.86 -13.72 -6.16
CA LYS A 95 2.75 -13.94 -7.62
C LYS A 95 1.55 -14.82 -7.98
N GLU A 96 1.18 -15.74 -7.11
CA GLU A 96 0.02 -16.63 -7.25
C GLU A 96 -1.31 -15.85 -7.28
N LEU A 97 -1.30 -14.61 -6.78
CA LEU A 97 -2.46 -13.72 -6.72
C LEU A 97 -2.45 -12.63 -7.78
N ALA A 98 -1.37 -12.53 -8.58
CA ALA A 98 -1.35 -11.68 -9.76
C ALA A 98 -2.37 -12.27 -10.75
N GLY A 99 -3.53 -11.62 -10.91
CA GLY A 99 -4.72 -12.19 -11.53
C GLY A 99 -4.49 -12.72 -12.95
N THR A 100 -5.01 -13.91 -13.24
CA THR A 100 -4.83 -14.62 -14.53
C THR A 100 -6.10 -15.26 -15.09
N ASP A 101 -7.22 -15.25 -14.36
CA ASP A 101 -8.42 -16.04 -14.72
C ASP A 101 -9.57 -15.25 -15.37
N GLY A 102 -9.46 -13.92 -15.46
CA GLY A 102 -10.43 -13.06 -16.14
C GLY A 102 -11.70 -12.73 -15.35
N ASP A 103 -11.88 -13.30 -14.16
CA ASP A 103 -13.01 -13.00 -13.27
C ASP A 103 -12.62 -11.91 -12.27
N ARG A 104 -12.86 -10.65 -12.68
CA ARG A 104 -12.48 -9.47 -11.91
C ARG A 104 -13.19 -9.39 -10.56
N ASP A 105 -14.44 -9.84 -10.47
CA ASP A 105 -15.24 -9.71 -9.26
C ASP A 105 -14.77 -10.73 -8.21
N ARG A 106 -14.58 -11.99 -8.63
CA ARG A 106 -14.00 -13.03 -7.78
C ARG A 106 -12.59 -12.66 -7.31
N HIS A 107 -11.75 -12.13 -8.21
CA HIS A 107 -10.41 -11.70 -7.84
C HIS A 107 -10.42 -10.57 -6.82
N THR A 108 -11.33 -9.60 -6.98
CA THR A 108 -11.53 -8.50 -6.04
C THR A 108 -11.94 -9.01 -4.66
N GLU A 109 -12.92 -9.93 -4.59
CA GLU A 109 -13.37 -10.51 -3.33
C GLU A 109 -12.27 -11.29 -2.63
N LEU A 110 -11.49 -12.07 -3.39
CA LEU A 110 -10.33 -12.80 -2.86
C LEU A 110 -9.29 -11.86 -2.25
N LEU A 111 -8.95 -10.78 -2.96
CA LEU A 111 -8.00 -9.77 -2.46
C LEU A 111 -8.52 -9.11 -1.17
N LEU A 112 -9.82 -8.84 -1.08
CA LEU A 112 -10.40 -8.23 0.11
C LEU A 112 -10.48 -9.20 1.29
N THR A 113 -10.63 -10.50 1.08
CA THR A 113 -10.95 -11.45 2.16
C THR A 113 -9.75 -12.22 2.71
N LEU A 114 -8.70 -12.43 1.92
CA LEU A 114 -7.51 -13.15 2.38
C LEU A 114 -6.78 -12.43 3.53
N PRO A 115 -6.14 -13.16 4.46
CA PRO A 115 -5.29 -12.55 5.47
C PRO A 115 -4.05 -11.90 4.83
N ASP A 116 -3.50 -10.85 5.47
CA ASP A 116 -2.41 -10.04 4.90
C ASP A 116 -1.17 -10.87 4.54
N ASN A 117 -0.81 -11.85 5.37
CA ASN A 117 0.32 -12.75 5.13
C ASN A 117 0.10 -13.75 3.98
N ALA A 118 -1.14 -13.97 3.56
CA ALA A 118 -1.46 -14.73 2.35
C ALA A 118 -1.44 -13.83 1.10
N LEU A 119 -1.68 -12.52 1.25
CA LEU A 119 -1.66 -11.56 0.15
C LEU A 119 -0.25 -11.09 -0.22
N PHE A 120 0.56 -10.77 0.78
CA PHE A 120 1.80 -10.04 0.59
C PHE A 120 3.01 -10.84 1.06
N ASN A 121 4.10 -10.73 0.31
CA ASN A 121 5.43 -10.92 0.86
C ASN A 121 5.85 -9.63 1.56
N MET A 122 6.67 -9.74 2.59
CA MET A 122 7.20 -8.61 3.34
C MET A 122 8.70 -8.74 3.54
N GLU A 123 9.42 -7.65 3.32
CA GLU A 123 10.85 -7.55 3.55
C GLU A 123 11.18 -6.21 4.21
N ALA A 124 12.27 -6.17 4.99
CA ALA A 124 12.77 -4.90 5.54
C ALA A 124 13.19 -3.95 4.42
N PHE A 125 12.99 -2.66 4.62
CA PHE A 125 13.32 -1.64 3.62
C PHE A 125 14.01 -0.44 4.27
N SER A 126 15.07 0.02 3.63
CA SER A 126 15.74 1.28 3.94
C SER A 126 15.89 2.10 2.65
N PRO A 127 15.66 3.42 2.69
CA PRO A 127 15.74 4.25 1.51
C PRO A 127 17.19 4.41 1.02
N PRO A 128 17.42 4.50 -0.31
CA PRO A 128 18.75 4.76 -0.85
C PRO A 128 19.24 6.14 -0.39
N GLY A 129 20.40 6.18 0.25
CA GLY A 129 20.96 7.42 0.83
C GLY A 129 20.45 7.77 2.23
N GLY A 130 19.76 6.85 2.92
CA GLY A 130 19.38 7.00 4.32
C GLY A 130 20.58 7.37 5.20
N SER A 131 20.42 8.42 6.00
CA SER A 131 21.46 9.00 6.83
C SER A 131 22.05 7.97 7.78
N ASN A 132 23.31 7.61 7.58
CA ASN A 132 24.18 7.29 8.71
C ASN A 132 24.11 8.50 9.64
N GLY A 133 23.36 8.37 10.73
CA GLY A 133 23.28 9.38 11.78
C GLY A 133 24.61 9.53 12.47
N SER A 134 25.55 10.25 11.86
CA SER A 134 26.49 11.08 12.61
C SER A 134 25.70 12.30 13.08
N ARG A 135 24.94 12.13 14.16
CA ARG A 135 24.58 13.27 15.02
C ARG A 135 25.74 13.48 15.98
N ALA A 136 26.13 14.75 16.08
CA ALA A 136 27.27 15.31 16.80
C ALA A 136 27.43 14.80 18.24
#